data_AF-A0A847W2K8-F1
#
_entry.id   AF-A0A847W2K8-F1
#
_cell.length_a   1.000
_cell.length_b   1.000
_cell.length_c   1.000
_cell.angle_alpha   90.00
_cell.angle_beta   90.00
_cell.angle_gamma   90.00
#
_symmetry.space_group_name_H-M   'P 1'
#
loop_
_entity.id
_entity.type
_entity.pdbx_description
1 polymer ?
#
loop_
_entity_poly.entity_id
_entity_poly.type
_entity_poly.pdbx_seq_one_letter_code
_entity_poly.pdbx_strand_id
1 'polypeptide(L)'
;MKVAIVLGNRNNNDGTISKKCIERLELLLEADKYLKFDKVILSGGTGLFKAKSWKSEASLMAEYLKERDYDISKILLEDKSKTTREMLNIH
;
A
#
# COMPACT_ATOMS: atom_id res chain seq x y z
N MET A 1 5.22 15.60 12.50
CA MET A 1 4.48 14.84 11.47
C MET A 1 5.30 13.60 11.12
N LYS A 2 4.74 12.40 11.33
CA LYS A 2 5.35 11.09 11.06
C LYS A 2 4.60 10.44 9.91
N VAL A 3 5.30 10.10 8.84
CA VAL A 3 4.72 9.48 7.65
C VAL A 3 5.36 8.11 7.45
N ALA A 4 4.53 7.08 7.28
CA ALA A 4 4.99 5.77 6.84
C ALA A 4 4.79 5.64 5.33
N ILE A 5 5.72 4.97 4.66
CA ILE A 5 5.60 4.60 3.25
C ILE A 5 5.69 3.09 3.19
N VAL A 6 4.66 2.45 2.64
CA VAL A 6 4.65 1.01 2.38
C VAL A 6 4.73 0.80 0.87
N LEU A 7 5.81 0.15 0.45
CA LEU A 7 6.02 -0.21 -0.94
C LEU A 7 5.32 -1.54 -1.25
N GLY A 8 4.62 -1.56 -2.39
CA GLY A 8 4.17 -2.77 -3.05
C GLY A 8 5.33 -3.71 -3.42
N ASN A 9 4.99 -4.93 -3.78
CA ASN A 9 5.88 -5.97 -4.24
C ASN A 9 5.24 -6.86 -5.32
N ARG A 10 4.46 -6.28 -6.26
CA ARG A 10 3.78 -7.00 -7.34
C ARG A 10 2.79 -8.05 -6.81
N ASN A 11 1.54 -7.96 -7.23
CA ASN A 11 0.53 -8.97 -6.89
C ASN A 11 0.92 -10.37 -7.42
N ASN A 12 0.40 -11.39 -6.74
CA ASN A 12 0.47 -12.78 -7.20
C ASN A 12 -0.25 -12.94 -8.55
N ASN A 13 0.02 -14.05 -9.25
CA ASN A 13 -0.58 -14.32 -10.56
C ASN A 13 -2.11 -14.51 -10.53
N ASP A 14 -2.69 -14.73 -9.36
CA ASP A 14 -4.14 -14.83 -9.12
C ASP A 14 -4.78 -13.47 -8.78
N GLY A 15 -3.99 -12.39 -8.72
CA GLY A 15 -4.46 -11.05 -8.38
C GLY A 15 -4.51 -10.76 -6.88
N THR A 16 -4.05 -11.68 -6.02
CA THR A 16 -3.94 -11.45 -4.57
C THR A 16 -2.65 -10.72 -4.19
N ILE A 17 -2.63 -10.13 -2.99
CA ILE A 17 -1.45 -9.46 -2.43
C ILE A 17 -0.31 -10.47 -2.20
N SER A 18 0.93 -10.08 -2.52
CA SER A 18 2.08 -10.98 -2.32
C SER A 18 2.46 -11.08 -0.84
N LYS A 19 3.07 -12.22 -0.45
CA LYS A 19 3.51 -12.49 0.93
C LYS A 19 4.41 -11.37 1.50
N LYS A 20 5.34 -10.87 0.69
CA LYS A 20 6.25 -9.78 1.12
C LYS A 20 5.51 -8.46 1.34
N CYS A 21 4.44 -8.20 0.61
CA CYS A 21 3.61 -7.02 0.83
C CYS A 21 2.82 -7.17 2.13
N ILE A 22 2.27 -8.36 2.41
CA ILE A 22 1.66 -8.70 3.71
C ILE A 22 2.64 -8.45 4.87
N GLU A 23 3.87 -8.98 4.80
CA GLU A 23 4.88 -8.82 5.86
C GLU A 23 5.16 -7.33 6.17
N ARG A 24 5.18 -6.47 5.14
CA ARG A 24 5.36 -5.03 5.31
C ARG A 24 4.15 -4.35 5.95
N LEU A 25 2.94 -4.78 5.61
CA LEU A 25 1.71 -4.26 6.20
C LEU A 25 1.59 -4.67 7.67
N GLU A 26 1.96 -5.89 8.02
CA GLU A 26 2.01 -6.35 9.41
C GLU A 26 3.05 -5.56 10.22
N LEU A 27 4.23 -5.29 9.64
CA LEU A 27 5.22 -4.42 10.27
C LEU A 27 4.71 -2.98 10.46
N LEU A 28 3.95 -2.45 9.48
CA LEU A 28 3.28 -1.15 9.62
C LEU A 28 2.33 -1.15 10.82
N LEU A 29 1.47 -2.18 10.93
CA LEU A 29 0.49 -2.30 12.02
C LEU A 29 1.17 -2.36 13.38
N GLU A 30 2.27 -3.12 13.49
CA GLU A 30 3.07 -3.19 14.71
C GLU A 30 3.72 -1.84 15.02
N ALA A 31 4.38 -1.22 14.04
CA ALA A 31 5.07 0.04 14.19
C ALA A 31 4.11 1.18 14.57
N ASP A 32 2.89 1.23 14.01
CA ASP A 32 1.92 2.28 14.30
C ASP A 32 1.42 2.26 15.76
N LYS A 33 1.49 1.12 16.45
CA LYS A 33 1.17 1.03 17.89
C LYS A 33 2.07 1.95 18.72
N TYR A 34 3.32 2.11 18.32
CA TYR A 34 4.34 2.88 19.04
C TYR A 34 4.61 4.23 18.39
N LEU A 35 4.80 4.22 17.07
CA LEU A 35 5.19 5.39 16.30
C LEU A 35 4.01 6.30 16.00
N LYS A 36 2.76 5.84 16.02
CA LYS A 36 1.56 6.67 15.79
C LYS A 36 1.74 7.59 14.59
N PHE A 37 1.80 7.00 13.40
CA PHE A 37 1.93 7.75 12.16
C PHE A 37 0.70 8.63 11.93
N ASP A 38 0.97 9.84 11.45
CA ASP A 38 -0.05 10.82 11.07
C ASP A 38 -0.62 10.49 9.68
N LYS A 39 0.22 9.93 8.80
CA LYS A 39 -0.15 9.50 7.45
C LYS A 39 0.58 8.22 7.05
N VAL A 40 -0.07 7.43 6.20
CA VAL A 40 0.48 6.22 5.59
C VAL A 40 0.29 6.31 4.09
N ILE A 41 1.37 6.22 3.33
CA ILE A 41 1.34 6.18 1.86
C ILE A 41 1.50 4.72 1.44
N LEU A 42 0.53 4.19 0.70
CA LEU A 42 0.61 2.88 0.07
C LEU A 42 0.95 3.09 -1.41
N SER A 43 2.18 2.75 -1.80
CA SER A 43 2.64 2.90 -3.19
C SER A 43 2.66 1.55 -3.88
N GLY A 44 1.81 1.38 -4.87
CA GLY A 44 1.64 0.12 -5.58
C GLY A 44 0.79 0.30 -6.84
N GLY A 45 1.43 0.27 -8.01
CA GLY A 45 0.75 0.44 -9.28
C GLY A 45 -0.11 -0.76 -9.70
N THR A 46 -0.71 -0.66 -10.88
CA THR A 46 -1.37 -1.79 -11.52
C THR A 46 -0.29 -2.74 -12.07
N GLY A 47 -0.06 -3.87 -11.41
CA GLY A 47 0.66 -4.99 -12.04
C GLY A 47 -0.01 -5.38 -13.36
N LEU A 48 0.72 -6.04 -14.27
CA LEU A 48 0.32 -6.43 -15.64
C LEU A 48 -1.07 -7.11 -15.83
N PHE A 49 -1.80 -7.39 -14.75
CA PHE A 49 -3.18 -7.86 -14.74
C PHE A 49 -4.20 -6.74 -14.99
N LYS A 50 -4.01 -5.97 -16.07
CA LYS A 50 -5.04 -5.06 -16.60
C LYS A 50 -6.32 -5.78 -17.06
N ALA A 51 -6.31 -7.11 -17.10
CA ALA A 51 -7.31 -7.92 -17.80
C ALA A 51 -8.31 -8.69 -16.91
N LYS A 52 -8.16 -8.73 -15.57
CA LYS A 52 -9.10 -9.50 -14.71
C LYS A 52 -9.57 -8.81 -13.43
N SER A 53 -8.87 -7.78 -12.95
CA SER A 53 -9.24 -7.07 -11.72
C SER A 53 -8.87 -5.59 -11.89
N TRP A 54 -9.84 -4.70 -11.72
CA TRP A 54 -9.64 -3.25 -11.78
C TRP A 54 -8.90 -2.68 -10.55
N LYS A 55 -8.47 -3.52 -9.60
CA LYS A 55 -7.85 -3.08 -8.34
C LYS A 55 -6.33 -2.95 -8.49
N SER A 56 -5.79 -1.80 -8.10
CA SER A 56 -4.34 -1.60 -8.00
C SER A 56 -3.77 -2.35 -6.78
N GLU A 57 -2.46 -2.57 -6.75
CA GLU A 57 -1.80 -3.15 -5.57
C GLU A 57 -2.03 -2.27 -4.33
N ALA A 58 -1.93 -0.94 -4.47
CA ALA A 58 -2.25 -0.01 -3.38
C ALA A 58 -3.69 -0.17 -2.85
N SER A 59 -4.67 -0.41 -3.74
CA SER A 59 -6.05 -0.68 -3.31
C SER A 59 -6.18 -1.97 -2.49
N LEU A 60 -5.50 -3.04 -2.91
CA LEU A 60 -5.51 -4.32 -2.15
C LEU A 60 -4.82 -4.17 -0.80
N MET A 61 -3.75 -3.37 -0.72
CA MET A 61 -3.09 -3.05 0.54
C MET A 61 -4.01 -2.28 1.49
N ALA A 62 -4.79 -1.32 0.98
CA ALA A 62 -5.77 -0.61 1.80
C ALA A 62 -6.93 -1.49 2.26
N GLU A 63 -7.42 -2.40 1.40
CA GLU A 63 -8.43 -3.40 1.80
C GLU A 63 -7.90 -4.28 2.93
N TYR A 64 -6.67 -4.76 2.82
CA TYR A 64 -6.01 -5.57 3.84
C TYR A 64 -5.92 -4.87 5.21
N LEU A 65 -5.61 -3.57 5.21
CA LEU A 65 -5.54 -2.75 6.43
C LEU A 65 -6.94 -2.46 7.00
N LYS A 66 -7.92 -2.19 6.13
CA LYS A 66 -9.32 -1.95 6.53
C LYS A 66 -9.94 -3.16 7.23
N GLU A 67 -9.66 -4.37 6.73
CA GLU A 67 -10.10 -5.63 7.36
C GLU A 67 -9.52 -5.85 8.77
N ARG A 68 -8.49 -5.09 9.16
CA ARG A 68 -7.83 -5.14 10.46
C ARG A 68 -8.09 -3.89 11.31
N ASP A 69 -9.19 -3.18 11.02
CA ASP A 69 -9.61 -1.97 11.73
C ASP A 69 -8.56 -0.85 11.75
N TYR A 70 -7.68 -0.79 10.73
CA TYR A 70 -6.75 0.32 10.60
C TYR A 70 -7.50 1.61 10.20
N ASP A 71 -7.06 2.75 10.74
CA ASP A 71 -7.65 4.05 10.42
C ASP A 71 -7.35 4.47 8.97
N ILE A 72 -8.32 4.21 8.11
CA ILE A 72 -8.24 4.51 6.68
C ILE A 72 -8.13 6.00 6.36
N SER A 73 -8.51 6.90 7.29
CA SER A 73 -8.40 8.35 7.07
C SER A 73 -6.96 8.82 6.97
N LYS A 74 -6.01 8.01 7.47
CA LYS A 74 -4.57 8.24 7.39
C LYS A 74 -3.95 7.77 6.08
N ILE A 75 -4.68 6.97 5.30
CA ILE A 75 -4.14 6.30 4.12
C ILE A 75 -4.22 7.22 2.90
N LEU A 76 -3.08 7.35 2.23
CA LEU A 76 -2.96 7.94 0.90
C LEU A 76 -2.57 6.84 -0.09
N LEU A 77 -3.40 6.64 -1.11
CA LEU A 77 -3.12 5.70 -2.18
C LEU A 77 -2.28 6.37 -3.26
N GLU A 78 -1.19 5.73 -3.61
CA GLU A 78 -0.37 6.08 -4.76
C GLU A 78 -0.42 4.91 -5.74
N ASP A 79 -1.32 5.04 -6.71
CA ASP A 79 -1.68 4.00 -7.69
C ASP A 79 -1.24 4.35 -9.13
N LYS A 80 -0.50 5.46 -9.31
CA LYS A 80 -0.11 6.00 -10.62
C LYS A 80 1.36 5.76 -10.97
N SER A 81 2.23 5.49 -10.00
CA SER A 81 3.65 5.31 -10.25
C SER A 81 3.91 4.05 -11.08
N LYS A 82 4.54 4.25 -12.24
CA LYS A 82 5.17 3.16 -12.97
C LYS A 82 6.60 2.92 -12.46
N THR A 83 7.17 3.87 -11.71
CA THR A 83 8.53 3.80 -11.16
C THR A 83 8.67 4.52 -9.80
N THR A 84 9.57 4.05 -8.94
CA THR A 84 9.88 4.65 -7.61
C THR A 84 10.32 6.13 -7.69
N ARG A 85 10.82 6.59 -8.84
CA ARG A 85 11.36 7.95 -9.04
C ARG A 85 10.28 9.02 -9.17
N GLU A 86 9.07 8.67 -9.58
CA GLU A 86 7.93 9.61 -9.70
C GLU A 86 7.38 10.06 -8.34
N MET A 87 7.67 9.29 -7.28
CA MET A 87 7.10 9.46 -5.94
C MET A 87 7.50 10.78 -5.22
N LEU A 88 8.61 11.43 -5.60
CA LEU A 88 9.16 12.59 -4.88
C LEU A 88 8.67 13.97 -5.36
N ASN A 89 7.82 14.04 -6.40
CA ASN A 89 7.47 15.31 -7.07
C ASN A 89 6.03 15.83 -6.85
N ILE A 90 5.24 15.21 -5.97
CA ILE A 90 3.86 15.67 -5.72
C ILE A 90 3.88 16.69 -4.57
N HIS A 91 3.77 17.98 -4.94
CA HIS A 91 3.60 19.14 -4.05
C HIS A 91 2.11 19.40 -3.78
#